data_AF-A0A1V2UCH5-F1
#
_entry.id   AF-A0A1V2UCH5-F1
#
_cell.length_a   1.000
_cell.length_b   1.000
_cell.length_c   1.000
_cell.angle_alpha   90.00
_cell.angle_beta   90.00
_cell.angle_gamma   90.00
#
_symmetry.space_group_name_H-M   'P 1'
#
loop_
_entity.id
_entity.type
_entity.pdbx_description
1 polymer ?
#
loop_
_entity_poly.entity_id
_entity_poly.type
_entity_poly.pdbx_seq_one_letter_code
_entity_poly.pdbx_strand_id
1 'polypeptide(L)' 'MKLNELLKFCPDKADVTFEIVEETYPTGILVKDIIATFPRAAEYEVTLLDAGVSTHDGKDIPTLCIEVSNLN' A
#
# COMPACT_ATOMS: atom_id res chain seq x y z
N MET A 1 -12.83 4.11 0.60
CA MET A 1 -12.14 5.41 0.44
C MET A 1 -11.10 5.25 -0.65
N LYS A 2 -10.82 6.30 -1.43
CA LYS A 2 -9.84 6.18 -2.52
C LYS A 2 -8.42 6.09 -1.98
N LEU A 3 -7.55 5.39 -2.71
CA LEU A 3 -6.12 5.32 -2.38
C LEU A 3 -5.51 6.73 -2.22
N ASN A 4 -5.78 7.66 -3.16
CA ASN A 4 -5.23 9.01 -3.08
C ASN A 4 -5.64 9.75 -1.78
N GLU A 5 -6.80 9.41 -1.22
CA GLU A 5 -7.30 10.03 0.00
C GLU A 5 -6.59 9.44 1.21
N LEU A 6 -6.37 8.12 1.24
CA LEU A 6 -5.66 7.43 2.30
C LEU A 6 -4.23 7.95 2.42
N LEU A 7 -3.52 8.07 1.29
CA LEU A 7 -2.11 8.43 1.28
C LEU A 7 -1.84 9.83 1.85
N LYS A 8 -2.84 10.73 1.86
CA LYS A 8 -2.72 12.06 2.50
C LYS A 8 -2.55 11.98 4.02
N PHE A 9 -2.92 10.87 4.64
CA PHE A 9 -2.76 10.63 6.07
C PHE A 9 -1.50 9.83 6.41
N CYS A 10 -0.85 9.24 5.42
CA CYS A 10 0.34 8.42 5.59
C CYS A 10 1.61 9.28 5.50
N PRO A 11 2.63 9.06 6.34
CA PRO A 11 3.91 9.73 6.17
C PRO A 11 4.61 9.25 4.89
N ASP A 12 5.05 10.17 4.03
CA ASP A 12 5.73 9.89 2.76
C ASP A 12 6.86 8.84 2.83
N LYS A 13 7.60 8.83 3.95
CA LYS A 13 8.76 7.96 4.16
C LYS A 13 8.43 6.66 4.90
N ALA A 14 7.16 6.39 5.19
CA ALA A 14 6.78 5.13 5.82
C ALA A 14 6.88 3.98 4.81
N ASP A 15 7.43 2.86 5.26
CA ASP A 15 7.39 1.59 4.54
C ASP A 15 6.02 0.92 4.72
N VAL A 16 5.40 0.54 3.61
CA VAL A 16 4.12 -0.16 3.57
C VAL A 16 4.22 -1.40 2.71
N THR A 17 3.33 -2.36 2.96
CA THR A 17 3.05 -3.43 2.00
C THR A 17 1.84 -3.01 1.17
N PHE A 18 1.99 -2.97 -0.14
CA PHE A 18 0.94 -2.55 -1.06
C PHE A 18 0.59 -3.67 -2.04
N GLU A 19 -0.71 -3.86 -2.28
CA GLU A 19 -1.25 -4.79 -3.26
C GLU A 19 -2.43 -4.16 -4.00
N ILE A 20 -2.42 -4.29 -5.32
CA ILE A 20 -3.63 -4.22 -6.14
C ILE A 20 -4.14 -5.65 -6.29
N VAL A 21 -5.30 -5.92 -5.69
CA VAL A 21 -5.93 -7.24 -5.65
C VAL A 21 -6.07 -7.78 -7.08
N GLU A 22 -5.69 -9.04 -7.28
CA GLU A 22 -5.69 -9.75 -8.58
C GLU A 22 -4.74 -9.21 -9.66
N GLU A 23 -4.08 -8.07 -9.46
CA GLU A 23 -3.15 -7.47 -10.43
C GLU A 23 -1.68 -7.58 -10.03
N THR A 24 -1.38 -7.57 -8.73
CA THR A 24 0.00 -7.55 -8.20
C THR A 24 0.14 -8.47 -7.01
N TYR A 25 1.37 -8.87 -6.70
CA TYR A 25 1.67 -9.49 -5.40
C TYR A 25 1.98 -8.42 -4.35
N PRO A 26 1.68 -8.68 -3.06
CA PRO A 26 2.09 -7.80 -1.95
C PRO A 26 3.56 -7.41 -2.06
N THR A 27 3.83 -6.10 -2.13
CA THR A 27 5.18 -5.56 -2.31
C THR A 27 5.46 -4.48 -1.29
N GLY A 28 6.65 -4.55 -0.68
CA GLY A 28 7.18 -3.48 0.17
C GLY A 28 7.54 -2.24 -0.64
N ILE A 29 7.00 -1.09 -0.29
CA ILE A 29 7.19 0.18 -0.99
C ILE A 29 7.05 1.37 -0.02
N LEU A 30 7.69 2.50 -0.33
CA LEU A 30 7.47 3.74 0.41
C LEU A 30 6.15 4.40 -0.02
N VAL A 31 5.40 4.95 0.93
CA VAL A 31 4.14 5.68 0.70
C VAL A 31 4.22 6.64 -0.48
N LYS A 32 5.26 7.49 -0.50
CA LYS A 32 5.44 8.50 -1.55
C LYS A 32 5.58 7.92 -2.97
N ASP A 33 6.04 6.68 -3.08
CA ASP A 33 6.39 6.06 -4.36
C ASP A 33 5.20 5.27 -4.94
N ILE A 34 4.17 4.96 -4.14
CA ILE A 34 3.00 4.16 -4.57
C ILE A 34 2.34 4.71 -5.82
N ILE A 35 1.98 5.99 -5.86
CA ILE A 35 1.29 6.60 -7.02
C ILE A 35 2.24 6.76 -8.21
N ALA A 36 3.54 6.99 -7.96
CA ALA A 36 4.51 7.07 -9.04
C ALA A 36 4.71 5.69 -9.72
N THR A 37 4.69 4.61 -8.94
CA THR A 37 4.80 3.23 -9.44
C THR A 37 3.48 2.72 -10.02
N PHE A 38 2.35 3.04 -9.40
CA PHE A 38 1.01 2.55 -9.76
C PHE A 38 0.03 3.72 -10.00
N PRO A 39 0.25 4.55 -11.04
CA PRO A 39 -0.54 5.78 -11.23
C PRO A 39 -2.04 5.51 -11.43
N ARG A 40 -2.38 4.36 -12.04
CA ARG A 40 -3.79 3.95 -12.24
C ARG A 40 -4.54 3.66 -10.95
N ALA A 41 -3.83 3.29 -9.88
CA ALA A 41 -4.44 2.87 -8.62
C ALA A 41 -4.90 4.05 -7.75
N ALA A 42 -4.58 5.30 -8.12
CA ALA A 42 -4.95 6.49 -7.34
C ALA A 42 -6.45 6.56 -7.01
N GLU A 43 -7.29 6.13 -7.94
CA GLU A 43 -8.75 6.15 -7.85
C GLU A 43 -9.37 4.79 -7.49
N TYR A 44 -8.54 3.79 -7.16
CA TYR A 44 -9.01 2.49 -6.70
C TYR A 44 -9.51 2.60 -5.26
N GLU A 45 -10.48 1.77 -4.89
CA GLU A 45 -10.95 1.70 -3.51
C GLU A 45 -9.96 0.93 -2.67
N VAL A 46 -9.68 1.44 -1.47
CA VAL A 46 -8.98 0.69 -0.42
C VAL A 46 -9.94 -0.38 0.09
N THR A 47 -9.55 -1.65 -0.09
CA THR A 47 -10.33 -2.83 0.34
C THR A 47 -9.88 -3.36 1.69
N LEU A 48 -8.59 -3.19 2.02
CA LEU A 48 -8.02 -3.59 3.30
C LEU A 48 -6.99 -2.56 3.77
N LEU A 49 -7.03 -2.30 5.08
CA LEU A 49 -6.05 -1.50 5.80
C LEU A 49 -5.77 -2.21 7.12
N ASP A 50 -4.58 -2.80 7.25
CA ASP A 50 -4.23 -3.61 8.42
C ASP A 50 -2.79 -3.37 8.88
N ALA A 51 -2.53 -3.65 10.15
CA ALA A 51 -1.18 -3.68 10.69
C ALA A 51 -0.52 -5.01 10.34
N GLY A 52 0.63 -4.96 9.68
CA GLY A 52 1.42 -6.13 9.31
C GLY A 52 2.82 -6.11 9.90
N VAL A 53 3.56 -7.19 9.62
CA VAL A 53 4.99 -7.28 9.88
C VAL A 53 5.66 -7.77 8.60
N SER A 54 6.63 -7.03 8.10
CA SER A 54 7.52 -7.48 7.04
C SER A 54 8.85 -7.90 7.64
N THR A 55 9.38 -9.06 7.24
CA THR A 55 10.70 -9.51 7.68
C THR A 55 11.73 -9.19 6.59
N HIS A 56 12.73 -8.37 6.92
CA HIS A 56 13.85 -8.04 6.03
C HIS A 56 15.17 -8.30 6.75
N ASP A 57 16.08 -9.06 6.11
CA ASP A 57 17.36 -9.50 6.71
C ASP A 57 17.22 -10.09 8.13
N GLY A 58 16.15 -10.86 8.35
CA GLY A 58 15.86 -11.51 9.64
C GLY A 58 15.37 -10.56 10.73
N LYS A 59 15.02 -9.32 10.39
CA LYS A 59 14.41 -8.34 11.30
C LYS A 59 12.95 -8.11 10.94
N ASP A 60 12.11 -8.15 11.95
CA ASP A 60 10.70 -7.83 11.84
C ASP A 60 10.51 -6.30 11.88
N ILE A 61 9.85 -5.78 10.85
CA ILE A 61 9.57 -4.36 10.66
C ILE A 61 8.05 -4.20 10.67
N PRO A 62 7.48 -3.48 11.65
CA PRO A 62 6.08 -3.11 11.60
C PRO A 62 5.77 -2.36 10.30
N THR A 63 4.74 -2.80 9.58
CA THR A 63 4.35 -2.21 8.30
C THR A 63 2.84 -1.99 8.28
N LEU A 64 2.39 -1.05 7.45
CA LEU A 64 0.98 -0.89 7.14
C LEU A 64 0.70 -1.69 5.85
N CYS A 65 -0.27 -2.60 5.90
CA CYS A 65 -0.74 -3.33 4.73
C CYS A 65 -1.90 -2.55 4.10
N ILE A 66 -1.79 -2.27 2.81
CA ILE A 66 -2.79 -1.56 2.02
C ILE A 66 -3.14 -2.44 0.82
N GLU A 67 -4.41 -2.84 0.72
CA GLU A 67 -4.94 -3.48 -0.48
C GLU A 67 -5.93 -2.54 -1.18
N VAL A 68 -5.88 -2.52 -2.50
CA VAL A 68 -6.81 -1.76 -3.33
C VAL A 68 -7.40 -2.60 -4.45
N SER A 69 -8.60 -2.24 -4.90
CA SER A 69 -9.25 -2.87 -6.04
C SER A 69 -9.91 -1.85 -6.96
N ASN A 70 -9.93 -2.17 -8.26
CA ASN A 70 -10.70 -1.46 -9.28
C ASN A 70 -12.14 -2.01 -9.44
N LEU A 71 -12.41 -3.16 -8.81
CA LEU A 71 -13.68 -3.87 -8.85
C LEU A 71 -14.56 -3.31 -7.73
N ASN A 72 -15.28 -2.24 -8.05
CA ASN A 72 -16.51 -1.88 -7.33
C ASN A 72 -17.69 -2.59 -7.97
#